data_AF-A0A519TAP9-F1
#
_entry.id   AF-A0A519TAP9-F1
#
_cell.length_a   1.000
_cell.length_b   1.000
_cell.length_c   1.000
_cell.angle_alpha   90.00
_cell.angle_beta   90.00
_cell.angle_gamma   90.00
#
_symmetry.space_group_name_H-M   'P 1'
#
loop_
_entity.id
_entity.type
_entity.pdbx_description
1 polymer ?
#
loop_
_entity_poly.entity_id
_entity_poly.type
_entity_poly.pdbx_seq_one_letter_code
_entity_poly.pdbx_strand_id
1 'polypeptide(L)'
;VDIVRGEGNDQLVLLKCTSTYPAEPHNTNLRTIPHLRELFDCQVGLSDHTMGTGVSVAATVLGATVIEKHLTLSRADGGPDSSFSMEPAEMARLVQECRQAQQALGSVFYGPTAAERKSLAFRRSIYVVQDVAEGELLTAENVRVIRPGYGLPPHELPLVLGRPARQAVRRGTALAWDMV
;
A
#
# COMPACT_ATOMS: atom_id res chain seq x y z
N VAL A 1 23.18 22.15 -11.30
CA VAL A 1 21.83 22.72 -11.15
C VAL A 1 21.88 24.23 -11.29
N ASP A 2 22.68 24.92 -10.47
CA ASP A 2 22.78 26.39 -10.48
C ASP A 2 23.13 26.99 -11.84
N ILE A 3 24.04 26.36 -12.61
CA ILE A 3 24.37 26.81 -13.97
C ILE A 3 23.13 26.79 -14.88
N VAL A 4 22.36 25.69 -14.86
CA VAL A 4 21.15 25.55 -15.70
C VAL A 4 20.09 26.59 -15.32
N ARG A 5 19.89 26.80 -14.01
CA ARG A 5 18.97 27.82 -13.49
C ARG A 5 19.44 29.25 -13.78
N GLY A 6 20.76 29.50 -13.74
CA GLY A 6 21.37 30.80 -14.04
C GLY A 6 21.11 31.28 -15.46
N GLU A 7 20.91 30.35 -16.40
CA GLU A 7 20.48 30.63 -17.78
C GLU A 7 18.95 30.83 -17.91
N GLY A 8 18.21 30.87 -16.80
CA GLY A 8 16.76 31.02 -16.77
C GLY A 8 15.97 29.73 -17.08
N ASN A 9 16.61 28.55 -16.96
CA ASN A 9 15.96 27.27 -17.21
C ASN A 9 15.73 26.48 -15.90
N ASP A 10 14.46 26.43 -15.46
CA ASP A 10 14.02 25.64 -14.30
C ASP A 10 13.47 24.25 -14.66
N GLN A 11 13.47 23.88 -15.94
CA GLN A 11 12.90 22.62 -16.44
C GLN A 11 13.97 21.53 -16.51
N LEU A 12 14.43 21.06 -15.35
CA LEU A 12 15.41 19.98 -15.25
C LEU A 12 14.92 18.76 -14.46
N VAL A 13 15.47 17.60 -14.82
CA VAL A 13 15.35 16.35 -14.08
C VAL A 13 16.75 15.82 -13.80
N LEU A 14 17.06 15.47 -12.56
CA LEU A 14 18.31 14.79 -12.22
C LEU A 14 18.11 13.28 -12.27
N LEU A 15 18.97 12.55 -12.98
CA LEU A 15 18.95 11.09 -12.95
C LEU A 15 20.01 10.58 -11.99
N LYS A 16 19.58 9.94 -10.91
CA LYS A 16 20.49 9.14 -10.09
C LYS A 16 21.00 7.99 -10.96
N CYS A 17 22.29 7.70 -10.92
CA CYS A 17 22.89 6.67 -11.77
C CYS A 17 23.98 5.91 -10.99
N THR A 18 24.18 4.62 -11.32
CA THR A 18 25.38 3.87 -10.96
C THR A 18 26.06 3.43 -12.25
N SER A 19 27.27 3.94 -12.52
CA SER A 19 28.00 3.74 -13.77
C SER A 19 28.80 2.44 -13.79
N THR A 20 28.12 1.31 -13.57
CA THR A 20 28.66 -0.05 -13.73
C THR A 20 27.70 -0.86 -14.59
N TYR A 21 28.23 -1.71 -15.48
CA TYR A 21 27.46 -2.33 -16.56
C TYR A 21 27.69 -3.86 -16.60
N PRO A 22 26.76 -4.69 -16.09
CA PRO A 22 25.57 -4.29 -15.34
C PRO A 22 25.89 -3.75 -13.95
N ALA A 23 24.97 -2.99 -13.38
CA ALA A 23 25.03 -2.58 -11.98
C ALA A 23 24.40 -3.64 -11.08
N GLU A 24 24.93 -3.74 -9.86
CA GLU A 24 24.38 -4.61 -8.83
C GLU A 24 23.37 -3.85 -7.95
N PRO A 25 22.24 -4.47 -7.57
CA PRO A 25 21.22 -3.81 -6.72
C PRO A 25 21.80 -3.21 -5.44
N HIS A 26 22.74 -3.91 -4.79
CA HIS A 26 23.36 -3.47 -3.53
C HIS A 26 24.22 -2.20 -3.68
N ASN A 27 24.67 -1.87 -4.90
CA ASN A 27 25.46 -0.66 -5.21
C ASN A 27 24.60 0.48 -5.78
N THR A 28 23.28 0.30 -5.87
CA THR A 28 22.40 1.27 -6.53
C THR A 28 22.00 2.43 -5.62
N ASN A 29 22.06 2.31 -4.29
CA ASN A 29 21.85 3.45 -3.38
C ASN A 29 20.59 4.30 -3.67
N LEU A 30 19.42 3.66 -3.86
CA LEU A 30 18.20 4.37 -4.29
C LEU A 30 17.70 5.45 -3.30
N ARG A 31 18.10 5.39 -2.03
CA ARG A 31 17.80 6.44 -1.03
C ARG A 31 18.37 7.81 -1.41
N THR A 32 19.32 7.87 -2.34
CA THR A 32 19.83 9.11 -2.91
C THR A 32 18.76 9.85 -3.72
N ILE A 33 17.75 9.18 -4.28
CA ILE A 33 16.67 9.81 -5.08
C ILE A 33 15.89 10.85 -4.27
N PRO A 34 15.27 10.51 -3.12
CA PRO A 34 14.56 11.50 -2.32
C PRO A 34 15.49 12.58 -1.76
N HIS A 35 16.74 12.23 -1.40
CA HIS A 35 17.72 13.22 -0.95
C HIS A 35 18.09 14.24 -2.04
N LEU A 36 18.31 13.81 -3.28
CA LEU A 36 18.57 14.73 -4.41
C LEU A 36 17.37 15.65 -4.67
N ARG A 37 16.14 15.14 -4.51
CA ARG A 37 14.93 15.94 -4.68
C ARG A 37 14.86 17.04 -3.63
N GLU A 38 15.09 16.70 -2.36
CA GLU A 38 15.12 17.67 -1.26
C GLU A 38 16.23 18.69 -1.44
N LEU A 39 17.44 18.24 -1.80
CA LEU A 39 18.62 19.10 -1.91
C LEU A 39 18.53 20.11 -3.06
N PHE A 40 18.00 19.69 -4.22
CA PHE A 40 18.01 20.52 -5.42
C PHE A 40 16.64 21.11 -5.77
N ASP A 41 15.59 20.76 -5.04
CA ASP A 41 14.20 21.16 -5.29
C ASP A 41 13.83 21.00 -6.77
N CYS A 42 14.02 19.79 -7.29
CA CYS A 42 13.72 19.46 -8.68
C CYS A 42 13.26 18.02 -8.83
N GLN A 43 12.79 17.68 -10.03
CA GLN A 43 12.44 16.31 -10.36
C GLN A 43 13.68 15.43 -10.37
N VAL A 44 13.53 14.20 -9.89
CA VAL A 44 14.62 13.22 -9.82
C VAL A 44 14.11 11.90 -10.34
N GLY A 45 14.86 11.29 -11.23
CA GLY A 45 14.63 9.96 -11.79
C GLY A 45 15.80 9.00 -11.52
N LEU A 46 15.76 7.85 -12.17
CA LEU A 46 16.80 6.83 -12.14
C LEU A 46 17.22 6.48 -13.57
N SER A 47 18.53 6.51 -13.82
CA SER A 47 19.17 5.81 -14.94
C SER A 47 19.68 4.47 -14.40
N ASP A 48 19.06 3.38 -14.85
CA ASP A 48 19.20 2.06 -14.23
C ASP A 48 19.96 1.05 -15.11
N HIS A 49 21.13 0.62 -14.66
CA HIS A 49 21.94 -0.40 -15.35
C HIS A 49 21.87 -1.79 -14.70
N THR A 50 20.96 -2.03 -13.75
CA THR A 50 20.82 -3.38 -13.17
C THR A 50 20.08 -4.33 -14.09
N MET A 51 20.21 -5.63 -13.87
CA MET A 51 19.33 -6.61 -14.51
C MET A 51 17.90 -6.53 -13.96
N GLY A 52 16.91 -6.89 -14.80
CA GLY A 52 15.51 -6.99 -14.40
C GLY A 52 14.84 -5.65 -14.07
N THR A 53 13.69 -5.71 -13.39
CA THR A 53 12.80 -4.55 -13.13
C THR A 53 12.84 -4.03 -11.69
N GLY A 54 13.27 -4.86 -10.73
CA GLY A 54 13.02 -4.61 -9.31
C GLY A 54 13.59 -3.29 -8.80
N VAL A 55 14.77 -2.89 -9.27
CA VAL A 55 15.44 -1.65 -8.88
C VAL A 55 14.69 -0.42 -9.41
N SER A 56 14.30 -0.42 -10.67
CA SER A 56 13.48 0.64 -11.27
C SER A 56 12.10 0.78 -10.60
N VAL A 57 11.46 -0.35 -10.24
CA VAL A 57 10.18 -0.34 -9.50
C VAL A 57 10.38 0.26 -8.10
N ALA A 58 11.43 -0.14 -7.37
CA ALA A 58 11.76 0.42 -6.07
C ALA A 58 12.08 1.92 -6.15
N ALA A 59 12.72 2.37 -7.23
CA ALA A 59 13.00 3.79 -7.46
C ALA A 59 11.72 4.60 -7.64
N THR A 60 10.72 4.04 -8.34
CA THR A 60 9.39 4.65 -8.48
C THR A 60 8.75 4.89 -7.12
N VAL A 61 8.81 3.91 -6.21
CA VAL A 61 8.30 4.03 -4.83
C VAL A 61 9.04 5.09 -4.02
N LEU A 62 10.34 5.27 -4.26
CA LEU A 62 11.16 6.35 -3.67
C LEU A 62 10.95 7.72 -4.36
N GLY A 63 9.94 7.79 -5.24
CA GLY A 63 9.46 8.98 -5.89
C GLY A 63 10.15 9.30 -7.21
N ALA A 64 10.96 8.41 -7.79
CA ALA A 64 11.56 8.66 -9.11
C ALA A 64 10.47 9.03 -10.14
N THR A 65 10.63 10.15 -10.85
CA THR A 65 9.64 10.62 -11.83
C THR A 65 10.01 10.29 -13.28
N VAL A 66 11.23 9.83 -13.50
CA VAL A 66 11.72 9.29 -14.77
C VAL A 66 12.49 8.00 -14.48
N ILE A 67 12.26 6.97 -15.30
CA ILE A 67 13.04 5.74 -15.30
C ILE A 67 13.65 5.59 -16.69
N GLU A 68 14.97 5.47 -16.75
CA GLU A 68 15.73 5.22 -17.95
C GLU A 68 16.38 3.83 -17.88
N LYS A 69 16.27 3.07 -18.97
CA LYS A 69 16.74 1.70 -19.10
C LYS A 69 17.21 1.44 -20.53
N HIS A 70 18.29 0.68 -20.70
CA HIS A 70 18.71 0.24 -22.03
C HIS A 70 17.69 -0.73 -22.63
N LEU A 71 17.48 -0.63 -23.95
CA LEU A 71 16.57 -1.46 -24.74
C LEU A 71 17.32 -2.01 -25.95
N THR A 72 17.14 -3.29 -26.23
CA THR A 72 17.55 -3.96 -27.47
C THR A 72 16.37 -4.72 -28.06
N LEU A 73 16.38 -5.00 -29.36
CA LEU A 73 15.39 -5.88 -29.99
C LEU A 73 15.63 -7.34 -29.60
N SER A 74 16.89 -7.74 -29.51
CA SER A 74 17.35 -9.08 -29.18
C SER A 74 18.76 -8.97 -28.59
N ARG A 75 18.99 -9.53 -27.39
CA ARG A 75 20.34 -9.56 -26.81
C ARG A 75 21.30 -10.41 -27.64
N ALA A 76 20.77 -11.40 -28.37
CA ALA A 76 21.54 -12.31 -29.20
C ALA A 76 22.21 -11.63 -30.39
N ASP A 77 21.72 -10.45 -30.79
CA ASP A 77 22.29 -9.66 -31.90
C ASP A 77 23.66 -9.05 -31.53
N GLY A 78 24.04 -9.12 -30.25
CA GLY A 78 25.30 -8.59 -29.75
C GLY A 78 25.32 -7.06 -29.71
N GLY A 79 26.48 -6.48 -29.42
CA GLY A 79 26.66 -5.04 -29.19
C GLY A 79 27.22 -4.75 -27.81
N PRO A 80 27.79 -3.54 -27.60
CA PRO A 80 28.52 -3.20 -26.37
C PRO A 80 27.64 -3.29 -25.11
N ASP A 81 26.35 -2.96 -25.24
CA ASP A 81 25.41 -2.89 -24.10
C ASP A 81 24.33 -4.00 -24.11
N SER A 82 24.36 -4.88 -25.10
CA SER A 82 23.25 -5.80 -25.36
C SER A 82 23.07 -6.85 -24.28
N SER A 83 24.13 -7.24 -23.57
CA SER A 83 24.07 -8.28 -22.53
C SER A 83 23.20 -7.90 -21.32
N PHE A 84 23.05 -6.61 -21.03
CA PHE A 84 22.27 -6.11 -19.89
C PHE A 84 21.07 -5.24 -20.28
N SER A 85 20.94 -4.88 -21.57
CA SER A 85 19.76 -4.20 -22.11
C SER A 85 18.49 -5.03 -21.94
N MET A 86 17.33 -4.40 -21.76
CA MET A 86 16.04 -5.09 -21.78
C MET A 86 15.63 -5.44 -23.20
N GLU A 87 14.94 -6.56 -23.38
CA GLU A 87 14.20 -6.88 -24.59
C GLU A 87 12.76 -6.32 -24.51
N PRO A 88 12.02 -6.22 -25.63
CA PRO A 88 10.74 -5.51 -25.66
C PRO A 88 9.70 -6.02 -24.65
N ALA A 89 9.63 -7.33 -24.42
CA ALA A 89 8.72 -7.92 -23.45
C ALA A 89 9.08 -7.57 -21.99
N GLU A 90 10.37 -7.46 -21.68
CA GLU A 90 10.86 -7.06 -20.36
C GLU A 90 10.65 -5.57 -20.12
N MET A 91 10.86 -4.74 -21.15
CA MET A 91 10.56 -3.31 -21.10
C MET A 91 9.05 -3.07 -20.90
N ALA A 92 8.19 -3.79 -21.61
CA ALA A 92 6.74 -3.71 -21.40
C ALA A 92 6.36 -4.08 -19.96
N ARG A 93 7.00 -5.11 -19.40
CA ARG A 93 6.82 -5.50 -17.99
C ARG A 93 7.31 -4.40 -17.06
N LEU A 94 8.48 -3.81 -17.29
CA LEU A 94 9.00 -2.69 -16.50
C LEU A 94 7.98 -1.54 -16.43
N VAL A 95 7.44 -1.13 -17.59
CA VAL A 95 6.44 -0.07 -17.68
C VAL A 95 5.18 -0.42 -16.90
N GLN A 96 4.69 -1.65 -17.02
CA GLN A 96 3.52 -2.11 -16.28
C GLN A 96 3.75 -2.07 -14.77
N GLU A 97 4.85 -2.64 -14.29
CA GLU A 97 5.17 -2.73 -12.87
C GLU A 97 5.39 -1.35 -12.23
N CYS A 98 6.10 -0.43 -12.92
CA CYS A 98 6.25 0.94 -12.43
C CYS A 98 4.91 1.68 -12.33
N ARG A 99 4.00 1.49 -13.30
CA ARG A 99 2.65 2.08 -13.23
C ARG A 99 1.84 1.52 -12.07
N GLN A 100 1.87 0.19 -11.88
CA GLN A 100 1.16 -0.46 -10.77
C GLN A 100 1.72 -0.03 -9.42
N ALA A 101 3.05 0.03 -9.27
CA ALA A 101 3.70 0.52 -8.07
C ALA A 101 3.31 1.96 -7.76
N GLN A 102 3.28 2.84 -8.78
CA GLN A 102 2.86 4.22 -8.59
C GLN A 102 1.40 4.36 -8.17
N GLN A 103 0.50 3.57 -8.76
CA GLN A 103 -0.92 3.53 -8.36
C GLN A 103 -1.09 3.01 -6.92
N ALA A 104 -0.26 2.03 -6.53
CA ALA A 104 -0.32 1.39 -5.22
C ALA A 104 0.18 2.28 -4.07
N LEU A 105 0.98 3.32 -4.33
CA LEU A 105 1.44 4.25 -3.28
C LEU A 105 0.27 4.89 -2.53
N GLY A 106 -0.81 5.23 -3.24
CA GLY A 106 -2.01 5.81 -2.65
C GLY A 106 -1.72 7.01 -1.75
N SER A 107 -2.41 7.06 -0.61
CA SER A 107 -2.22 8.05 0.44
C SER A 107 -2.31 7.37 1.80
N VAL A 108 -1.78 8.00 2.85
CA VAL A 108 -2.00 7.53 4.22
C VAL A 108 -3.51 7.48 4.49
N PHE A 109 -4.02 6.28 4.81
CA PHE A 109 -5.44 6.05 4.99
C PHE A 109 -5.69 4.99 6.06
N TYR A 110 -6.62 5.27 6.98
CA TYR A 110 -7.07 4.35 8.00
C TYR A 110 -8.58 4.14 7.89
N GLY A 111 -9.00 2.87 7.90
CA GLY A 111 -10.40 2.49 7.79
C GLY A 111 -10.70 1.72 6.49
N PRO A 112 -11.97 1.31 6.30
CA PRO A 112 -12.37 0.59 5.11
C PRO A 112 -12.47 1.54 3.92
N THR A 113 -11.95 1.11 2.77
CA THR A 113 -12.26 1.71 1.47
C THR A 113 -13.75 1.56 1.14
N ALA A 114 -14.25 2.30 0.15
CA ALA A 114 -15.62 2.15 -0.33
C ALA A 114 -15.94 0.72 -0.78
N ALA A 115 -14.98 0.04 -1.42
CA ALA A 115 -15.09 -1.36 -1.83
C ALA A 115 -15.20 -2.32 -0.64
N GLU A 116 -14.51 -2.03 0.46
CA GLU A 116 -14.50 -2.86 1.67
C GLU A 116 -15.72 -2.64 2.58
N ARG A 117 -16.54 -1.60 2.34
CA ARG A 117 -17.72 -1.32 3.18
C ARG A 117 -18.68 -2.51 3.25
N LYS A 118 -18.87 -3.22 2.13
CA LYS A 118 -19.70 -4.44 2.10
C LYS A 118 -19.13 -5.54 2.99
N SER A 119 -17.80 -5.60 3.11
CA SER A 119 -17.11 -6.59 3.94
C SER A 119 -17.23 -6.31 5.45
N LEU A 120 -17.70 -5.13 5.87
CA LEU A 120 -17.98 -4.83 7.28
C LEU A 120 -19.03 -5.79 7.86
N ALA A 121 -20.00 -6.20 7.05
CA ALA A 121 -21.01 -7.19 7.46
C ALA A 121 -20.41 -8.56 7.83
N PHE A 122 -19.21 -8.90 7.33
CA PHE A 122 -18.52 -10.14 7.68
C PHE A 122 -17.61 -10.02 8.90
N ARG A 123 -17.55 -8.86 9.56
CA ARG A 123 -16.83 -8.71 10.83
C ARG A 123 -17.62 -9.38 11.96
N ARG A 124 -16.94 -9.67 13.08
CA ARG A 124 -17.64 -10.12 14.29
C ARG A 124 -18.21 -8.91 15.02
N SER A 125 -19.34 -9.09 15.66
CA SER A 125 -19.96 -8.15 16.59
C SER A 125 -20.62 -8.92 17.73
N ILE A 126 -21.14 -8.23 18.74
CA ILE A 126 -21.72 -8.87 19.93
C ILE A 126 -23.16 -9.29 19.62
N TYR A 127 -23.46 -10.56 19.89
CA TYR A 127 -24.79 -11.14 19.76
C TYR A 127 -25.21 -11.79 21.06
N VAL A 128 -26.53 -11.80 21.25
CA VAL A 128 -27.19 -12.62 22.26
C VAL A 128 -27.25 -14.07 21.76
N VAL A 129 -26.71 -15.02 22.52
CA VAL A 129 -26.62 -16.45 22.16
C VAL A 129 -27.54 -17.36 22.96
N GLN A 130 -28.25 -16.82 23.95
CA GLN A 130 -29.34 -17.45 24.71
C GLN A 130 -30.45 -16.41 24.91
N ASP A 131 -31.71 -16.81 25.08
CA ASP A 131 -32.76 -15.83 25.40
C ASP A 131 -32.45 -15.16 26.76
N VAL A 132 -32.64 -13.84 26.86
CA VAL A 132 -32.36 -13.03 28.05
C VAL A 132 -33.63 -12.26 28.43
N ALA A 133 -34.06 -12.35 29.69
CA ALA A 133 -35.23 -11.62 30.19
C ALA A 133 -34.92 -10.14 30.48
N GLU A 134 -35.95 -9.29 30.54
CA GLU A 134 -35.79 -7.92 31.03
C GLU A 134 -35.26 -7.92 32.48
N GLY A 135 -34.24 -7.11 32.74
CA GLY A 135 -33.53 -7.03 34.02
C GLY A 135 -32.47 -8.12 34.24
N GLU A 136 -32.39 -9.16 33.41
CA GLU A 136 -31.39 -10.21 33.52
C GLU A 136 -30.00 -9.70 33.11
N LEU A 137 -28.94 -10.16 33.79
CA LEU A 137 -27.58 -9.72 33.51
C LEU A 137 -27.04 -10.32 32.20
N LEU A 138 -26.32 -9.50 31.43
CA LEU A 138 -25.56 -9.95 30.27
C LEU A 138 -24.23 -10.57 30.75
N THR A 139 -23.99 -11.83 30.41
CA THR A 139 -22.84 -12.63 30.86
C THR A 139 -22.13 -13.30 29.69
N ALA A 140 -20.95 -13.88 29.93
CA ALA A 140 -20.18 -14.56 28.88
C ALA A 140 -20.90 -15.80 28.30
N GLU A 141 -21.90 -16.32 29.02
CA GLU A 141 -22.72 -17.45 28.62
C GLU A 141 -23.85 -17.04 27.67
N ASN A 142 -24.44 -15.86 27.85
CA ASN A 142 -25.60 -15.39 27.08
C ASN A 142 -25.27 -14.33 26.01
N VAL A 143 -24.08 -13.72 26.02
CA VAL A 143 -23.56 -12.90 24.92
C VAL A 143 -22.25 -13.45 24.35
N ARG A 144 -22.04 -13.30 23.04
CA ARG A 144 -20.82 -13.75 22.36
C ARG A 144 -20.47 -12.87 21.18
N VAL A 145 -19.17 -12.74 20.91
CA VAL A 145 -18.66 -12.09 19.70
C VAL A 145 -18.67 -13.07 18.53
N ILE A 146 -19.64 -12.93 17.63
CA ILE A 146 -19.82 -13.76 16.43
C ILE A 146 -20.13 -12.91 15.20
N ARG A 147 -20.08 -13.50 14.01
CA ARG A 147 -20.54 -12.85 12.77
C ARG A 147 -22.07 -12.94 12.67
N PRO A 148 -22.73 -12.06 11.89
CA PRO A 148 -22.20 -10.94 11.10
C PRO A 148 -21.91 -9.66 11.92
N GLY A 149 -21.47 -8.58 11.28
CA GLY A 149 -21.03 -7.33 11.90
C GLY A 149 -22.16 -6.31 12.12
N TYR A 150 -23.33 -6.75 12.61
CA TYR A 150 -24.51 -5.90 12.78
C TYR A 150 -24.77 -5.45 14.23
N GLY A 151 -24.14 -6.09 15.22
CA GLY A 151 -24.25 -5.70 16.62
C GLY A 151 -23.14 -4.77 17.08
N LEU A 152 -23.02 -4.60 18.40
CA LEU A 152 -21.96 -3.79 19.01
C LEU A 152 -20.55 -4.30 18.65
N PRO A 153 -19.56 -3.39 18.49
CA PRO A 153 -18.18 -3.76 18.25
C PRO A 153 -17.62 -4.72 19.33
N PRO A 154 -16.76 -5.69 18.96
CA PRO A 154 -16.19 -6.64 19.93
C PRO A 154 -15.46 -6.03 21.12
N HIS A 155 -14.84 -4.86 20.94
CA HIS A 155 -14.10 -4.19 22.01
C HIS A 155 -15.02 -3.60 23.09
N GLU A 156 -16.33 -3.50 22.83
CA GLU A 156 -17.32 -3.03 23.80
C GLU A 156 -17.83 -4.15 24.71
N LEU A 157 -17.47 -5.42 24.46
CA LEU A 157 -17.95 -6.55 25.27
C LEU A 157 -17.69 -6.37 26.78
N PRO A 158 -16.51 -5.89 27.24
CA PRO A 158 -16.29 -5.65 28.67
C PRO A 158 -17.21 -4.59 29.27
N LEU A 159 -17.75 -3.66 28.46
CA LEU A 159 -18.67 -2.61 28.91
C LEU A 159 -20.10 -3.12 29.07
N VAL A 160 -20.44 -4.18 28.32
CA VAL A 160 -21.76 -4.82 28.30
C VAL A 160 -21.89 -5.86 29.42
N LEU A 161 -20.83 -6.63 29.67
CA LEU A 161 -20.85 -7.71 30.66
C LEU A 161 -21.18 -7.16 32.06
N GLY A 162 -22.10 -7.82 32.75
CA GLY A 162 -22.58 -7.43 34.07
C GLY A 162 -23.66 -6.34 34.08
N ARG A 163 -24.09 -5.83 32.92
CA ARG A 163 -25.24 -4.91 32.83
C ARG A 163 -26.56 -5.68 32.70
N PRO A 164 -27.67 -5.19 33.29
CA PRO A 164 -28.98 -5.76 33.08
C PRO A 164 -29.52 -5.43 31.68
N ALA A 165 -30.23 -6.36 31.04
CA ALA A 165 -30.95 -6.07 29.80
C ALA A 165 -32.14 -5.15 30.07
N ARG A 166 -32.33 -4.11 29.25
CA ARG A 166 -33.46 -3.16 29.40
C ARG A 166 -34.79 -3.68 28.89
N GLN A 167 -34.76 -4.81 28.20
CA GLN A 167 -35.91 -5.46 27.60
C GLN A 167 -35.58 -6.94 27.40
N ALA A 168 -36.58 -7.78 27.19
CA ALA A 168 -36.36 -9.17 26.81
C ALA A 168 -35.71 -9.24 25.41
N VAL A 169 -34.61 -9.99 25.27
CA VAL A 169 -33.85 -10.14 24.02
C VAL A 169 -33.76 -11.62 23.64
N ARG A 170 -34.11 -11.96 22.40
CA ARG A 170 -34.05 -13.35 21.90
C ARG A 170 -32.65 -13.74 21.44
N ARG A 171 -32.33 -15.02 21.54
CA ARG A 171 -31.16 -15.65 20.93
C ARG A 171 -31.07 -15.31 19.44
N GLY A 172 -29.86 -15.01 18.98
CA GLY A 172 -29.56 -14.64 17.60
C GLY A 172 -29.72 -13.15 17.31
N THR A 173 -30.10 -12.34 18.30
CA THR A 173 -30.21 -10.88 18.16
C THR A 173 -28.83 -10.23 18.20
N ALA A 174 -28.57 -9.33 17.25
CA ALA A 174 -27.44 -8.44 17.27
C ALA A 174 -27.62 -7.45 18.43
N LEU A 175 -26.69 -7.48 19.40
CA LEU A 175 -26.82 -6.63 20.58
C LEU A 175 -26.62 -5.16 20.18
N ALA A 176 -27.41 -4.26 20.77
CA ALA A 176 -27.32 -2.82 20.60
C ALA A 176 -27.46 -2.11 21.96
N TRP A 177 -26.96 -0.87 22.07
CA TRP A 177 -26.90 -0.13 23.34
C TRP A 177 -28.27 0.23 23.93
N ASP A 178 -29.33 0.27 23.13
CA ASP A 178 -30.70 0.47 23.58
C ASP A 178 -31.27 -0.74 24.33
N MET A 179 -30.66 -1.93 24.14
CA MET A 179 -31.00 -3.17 24.85
C MET A 179 -30.27 -3.30 26.21
N VAL A 180 -29.30 -2.44 26.51
CA VAL A 180 -28.36 -2.54 27.65
C VAL A 180 -28.42 -1.34 28.59
#